data_AF-A0A1Q6V0K8-F1
#
_entry.id   AF-A0A1Q6V0K8-F1
#
_cell.length_a   1.000
_cell.length_b   1.000
_cell.length_c   1.000
_cell.angle_alpha   90.00
_cell.angle_beta   90.00
_cell.angle_gamma   90.00
#
_symmetry.space_group_name_H-M   'P 1'
#
loop_
_entity.id
_entity.type
_entity.pdbx_description
1 polymer ?
#
loop_
_entity_poly.entity_id
_entity_poly.type
_entity_poly.pdbx_seq_one_letter_code
_entity_poly.pdbx_strand_id
1 'polypeptide(L)'
;MGSYRKVGDDILKEWLDFREEELGSLTCKEDKEHFIYFEEISTDILNNVSGNNIEYVKSQLEKLDDNIMEYMHYWFEKYYRNGFCDAVELISGCLR
;
A
#
# COMPACT_ATOMS: atom_id res chain seq x y z
N MET A 1 4.96 1.47 24.44
CA MET A 1 5.16 0.97 23.06
C MET A 1 6.32 1.75 22.44
N GLY A 2 7.53 1.21 22.56
CA GLY A 2 8.76 1.86 22.10
C GLY A 2 9.11 1.49 20.66
N SER A 3 9.09 2.50 19.80
CA SER A 3 9.95 2.78 18.64
C SER A 3 10.58 1.65 17.81
N TYR A 4 10.05 1.43 16.60
CA TYR A 4 10.79 0.89 15.42
C TYR A 4 11.72 1.93 14.74
N ARG A 5 12.02 3.07 15.38
CA ARG A 5 11.99 4.39 14.71
C ARG A 5 13.30 5.13 14.40
N LYS A 6 14.50 4.58 14.59
CA LYS A 6 15.74 5.27 14.15
C LYS A 6 16.80 4.28 13.72
N VAL A 7 16.62 3.68 12.56
CA VAL A 7 17.75 3.11 11.81
C VAL A 7 18.25 4.24 10.91
N GLY A 8 19.58 4.33 10.71
CA GLY A 8 20.21 5.29 9.80
C GLY A 8 19.83 5.03 8.35
N ASP A 9 20.81 4.97 7.44
CA ASP A 9 20.58 4.66 6.02
C ASP A 9 19.62 3.46 5.86
N ASP A 10 18.43 3.74 5.33
CA ASP A 10 17.23 2.91 5.50
C ASP A 10 17.19 1.84 4.42
N ILE A 11 18.15 0.92 4.47
CA ILE A 11 18.25 -0.23 3.57
C ILE A 11 16.94 -1.04 3.48
N LEU A 12 16.13 -1.04 4.56
CA LEU A 12 14.82 -1.67 4.57
C LEU A 12 13.81 -0.88 3.72
N LYS A 13 13.85 0.45 3.77
CA LYS A 13 13.06 1.29 2.87
C LYS A 13 13.52 1.14 1.42
N GLU A 14 14.82 1.18 1.14
CA GLU A 14 15.33 0.96 -0.23
C GLU A 14 14.90 -0.41 -0.77
N TRP A 15 14.95 -1.46 0.07
CA TRP A 15 14.46 -2.78 -0.30
C TRP A 15 12.95 -2.82 -0.51
N LEU A 16 12.16 -2.14 0.32
CA LEU A 16 10.71 -2.04 0.15
C LEU A 16 10.35 -1.27 -1.13
N ASP A 17 11.00 -0.14 -1.39
CA ASP A 17 10.80 0.68 -2.60
C ASP A 17 11.13 -0.16 -3.86
N PHE A 18 12.27 -0.88 -3.87
CA PHE A 18 12.62 -1.81 -4.96
C PHE A 18 11.56 -2.92 -5.14
N ARG A 19 11.06 -3.49 -4.05
CA ARG A 19 10.04 -4.55 -4.10
C ARG A 19 8.68 -4.02 -4.52
N GLU A 20 8.32 -2.80 -4.17
CA GLU A 20 7.09 -2.13 -4.61
C GLU A 20 7.13 -1.91 -6.12
N GLU A 21 8.25 -1.44 -6.67
CA GLU A 21 8.45 -1.30 -8.12
C GLU A 21 8.38 -2.64 -8.85
N GLU A 22 9.01 -3.70 -8.32
CA GLU A 22 8.96 -5.03 -8.95
C GLU A 22 7.59 -5.71 -8.81
N LEU A 23 6.96 -5.66 -7.63
CA LEU A 23 5.66 -6.30 -7.37
C LEU A 23 4.50 -5.53 -8.01
N GLY A 24 4.62 -4.21 -8.17
CA GLY A 24 3.65 -3.36 -8.83
C GLY A 24 3.47 -3.66 -10.32
N SER A 25 4.33 -4.50 -10.91
CA SER A 25 4.27 -4.86 -12.32
C SER A 25 3.13 -5.84 -12.70
N LEU A 26 2.32 -6.31 -11.73
CA LEU A 26 1.11 -7.14 -11.94
C LEU A 26 1.32 -8.26 -12.98
N THR A 27 2.43 -8.99 -12.84
CA THR A 27 2.93 -9.88 -13.89
C THR A 27 2.12 -11.16 -14.04
N CYS A 28 1.37 -11.56 -13.01
CA CYS A 28 0.56 -12.78 -13.04
C CYS A 28 -0.95 -12.52 -12.98
N LYS A 29 -1.74 -13.56 -13.26
CA LYS A 29 -3.21 -13.48 -13.27
C LYS A 29 -3.77 -13.23 -11.87
N GLU A 30 -3.17 -13.85 -10.84
CA GLU A 30 -3.58 -13.70 -9.45
C GLU A 30 -3.40 -12.26 -8.95
N ASP A 31 -2.29 -11.60 -9.31
CA ASP A 31 -2.05 -10.19 -8.96
C ASP A 31 -3.17 -9.28 -9.48
N LYS A 32 -3.69 -9.56 -10.68
CA LYS A 32 -4.80 -8.81 -11.29
C LYS A 32 -6.11 -9.02 -10.53
N GLU A 33 -6.36 -10.22 -10.00
CA GLU A 33 -7.56 -10.51 -9.22
C GLU A 33 -7.59 -9.75 -7.88
N HIS A 34 -6.42 -9.36 -7.37
CA HIS A 34 -6.27 -8.58 -6.13
C HIS A 34 -6.01 -7.08 -6.36
N PHE A 35 -5.96 -6.64 -7.62
CA PHE A 35 -5.74 -5.24 -7.96
C PHE A 35 -6.96 -4.37 -7.63
N ILE A 36 -6.72 -3.17 -7.12
CA ILE A 36 -7.78 -2.18 -6.90
C ILE A 36 -8.02 -1.45 -8.23
N TYR A 37 -9.09 -1.81 -8.93
CA TYR A 37 -9.52 -1.17 -10.18
C TYR A 37 -10.18 0.19 -9.95
N PHE A 38 -9.52 1.07 -9.19
CA PHE A 38 -10.09 2.33 -8.72
C PHE A 38 -10.57 3.23 -9.88
N GLU A 39 -9.78 3.33 -10.94
CA GLU A 39 -10.09 4.14 -12.12
C GLU A 39 -11.33 3.63 -12.88
N GLU A 40 -11.46 2.31 -13.05
CA GLU A 40 -12.62 1.70 -13.73
C GLU A 40 -13.90 1.91 -12.91
N ILE A 41 -13.83 1.62 -11.60
CA ILE A 41 -14.94 1.81 -10.68
C ILE A 41 -15.34 3.30 -10.62
N SER A 42 -14.37 4.21 -10.53
CA SER A 42 -14.62 5.64 -10.51
C SER A 42 -15.29 6.13 -11.79
N THR A 43 -14.83 5.64 -12.94
CA THR A 43 -15.44 5.94 -14.25
C THR A 43 -16.89 5.46 -14.30
N ASP A 44 -17.17 4.23 -13.87
CA ASP A 44 -18.54 3.69 -13.83
C ASP A 44 -19.46 4.47 -12.90
N ILE A 45 -18.97 4.89 -11.74
CA ILE A 45 -19.71 5.75 -10.82
C ILE A 45 -20.01 7.09 -11.48
N LEU A 46 -18.99 7.76 -12.05
CA LEU A 46 -19.15 9.09 -12.64
C LEU A 46 -20.08 9.09 -13.86
N ASN A 47 -20.05 8.01 -14.66
CA ASN A 47 -20.96 7.83 -15.79
C ASN A 47 -22.45 7.77 -15.39
N ASN A 48 -22.74 7.40 -14.14
CA ASN A 48 -24.09 7.34 -13.58
C ASN A 48 -24.48 8.59 -12.78
N VAL A 49 -23.59 9.58 -12.64
CA VAL A 49 -23.87 10.85 -11.97
C VAL A 49 -24.18 11.91 -13.02
N SER A 50 -25.27 12.67 -12.83
CA SER A 50 -25.66 13.72 -13.76
C SER A 50 -25.57 15.12 -13.14
N GLY A 51 -25.24 16.11 -13.97
CA GLY A 51 -25.29 17.52 -13.62
C GLY A 51 -24.17 17.96 -12.67
N ASN A 52 -24.46 18.96 -11.84
CA ASN A 52 -23.46 19.61 -10.98
C ASN A 52 -22.86 18.69 -9.89
N ASN A 53 -23.43 17.51 -9.68
CA ASN A 53 -22.92 16.55 -8.69
C ASN A 53 -21.67 15.79 -9.17
N ILE A 54 -21.36 15.78 -10.46
CA ILE A 54 -20.22 15.05 -11.03
C ILE A 54 -18.90 15.55 -10.40
N GLU A 55 -18.70 16.87 -10.35
CA GLU A 55 -17.47 17.46 -9.77
C GLU A 55 -17.33 17.12 -8.28
N TYR A 56 -18.44 17.17 -7.53
CA TYR A 56 -18.44 16.78 -6.12
C TYR A 56 -18.06 15.31 -5.95
N VAL A 57 -18.73 14.40 -6.66
CA VAL A 57 -18.47 12.95 -6.57
C VAL A 57 -17.03 12.65 -6.98
N LYS A 58 -16.53 13.26 -8.05
CA LYS A 58 -15.13 13.13 -8.46
C LYS A 58 -14.17 13.55 -7.34
N SER A 59 -14.41 14.68 -6.68
CA SER A 59 -13.58 15.13 -5.55
C SER A 59 -13.62 14.20 -4.34
N GLN A 60 -14.72 13.47 -4.13
CA GLN A 60 -14.81 12.48 -3.05
C GLN A 60 -14.08 11.20 -3.41
N LEU A 61 -14.14 10.79 -4.67
CA LEU A 61 -13.39 9.64 -5.18
C LEU A 61 -11.89 9.89 -5.06
N GLU A 62 -11.38 11.04 -5.51
CA GLU A 62 -9.96 11.41 -5.37
C GLU A 62 -9.50 11.36 -3.90
N LYS A 63 -10.29 11.92 -2.97
CA LYS A 63 -9.98 11.85 -1.53
C LYS A 63 -9.99 10.42 -0.98
N LEU A 64 -10.87 9.57 -1.51
CA LEU A 64 -10.95 8.17 -1.09
C LEU A 64 -9.73 7.40 -1.58
N ASP A 65 -9.30 7.62 -2.83
CA ASP A 65 -8.09 7.02 -3.40
C ASP A 65 -6.85 7.39 -2.58
N ASP A 66 -6.65 8.70 -2.35
CA ASP A 66 -5.55 9.21 -1.53
C ASP A 66 -5.56 8.56 -0.14
N ASN A 67 -6.73 8.49 0.51
CA ASN A 67 -6.83 7.92 1.84
C ASN A 67 -6.55 6.40 1.88
N ILE A 68 -6.98 5.65 0.86
CA ILE A 68 -6.69 4.23 0.73
C ILE A 68 -5.19 4.01 0.49
N MET A 69 -4.57 4.79 -0.39
CA MET A 69 -3.14 4.70 -0.68
C MET A 69 -2.28 5.01 0.55
N GLU A 70 -2.59 6.09 1.27
CA GLU A 70 -1.92 6.43 2.53
C GLU A 70 -2.08 5.32 3.59
N TYR A 71 -3.29 4.76 3.72
CA TYR A 71 -3.57 3.66 4.64
C TYR A 71 -2.73 2.42 4.30
N MET A 72 -2.73 2.00 3.04
CA MET A 72 -1.98 0.82 2.59
C MET A 72 -0.48 1.02 2.82
N HIS A 73 0.08 2.16 2.40
CA HIS A 73 1.50 2.45 2.57
C HIS A 73 1.93 2.39 4.05
N TYR A 74 1.17 3.03 4.94
CA TYR A 74 1.46 3.02 6.37
C TYR A 74 1.45 1.60 6.96
N TRP A 75 0.44 0.80 6.63
CA TRP A 75 0.31 -0.54 7.18
C TRP A 75 1.30 -1.52 6.58
N PHE A 76 1.63 -1.42 5.29
CA PHE A 76 2.67 -2.22 4.67
C PHE A 76 4.02 -1.92 5.30
N GLU A 77 4.42 -0.66 5.38
CA GLU A 77 5.69 -0.29 5.99
C GLU A 77 5.76 -0.80 7.44
N LYS A 78 4.70 -0.59 8.22
CA LYS A 78 4.63 -1.07 9.60
C LYS A 78 4.68 -2.60 9.69
N TYR A 79 3.93 -3.32 8.86
CA TYR A 79 3.89 -4.78 8.89
C TYR A 79 5.24 -5.38 8.48
N TYR A 80 5.83 -4.91 7.38
CA TYR A 80 7.09 -5.43 6.89
C TYR A 80 8.25 -5.12 7.83
N ARG A 81 8.31 -3.90 8.40
CA ARG A 81 9.36 -3.57 9.38
C ARG A 81 9.25 -4.42 10.63
N ASN A 82 8.05 -4.55 11.19
CA ASN A 82 7.85 -5.34 12.41
C ASN A 82 8.08 -6.82 12.14
N GLY A 83 7.51 -7.34 11.05
CA GLY A 83 7.66 -8.74 10.65
C GLY A 83 9.11 -9.11 10.34
N PHE A 84 9.89 -8.20 9.73
CA PHE A 84 11.32 -8.41 9.52
C PHE A 84 12.07 -8.49 10.85
N CYS A 85 11.81 -7.56 11.78
CA CYS A 85 12.41 -7.60 13.13
C CYS A 85 12.04 -8.89 13.86
N ASP A 86 10.76 -9.26 13.89
CA ASP A 86 10.26 -10.48 14.53
C ASP A 86 10.93 -11.74 13.94
N ALA A 87 11.12 -11.79 12.62
CA ALA A 87 11.80 -12.89 11.94
C ALA A 87 13.28 -13.02 12.36
N VAL A 88 14.00 -11.90 12.46
CA VAL A 88 15.40 -11.87 12.92
C VAL A 88 15.52 -12.33 14.38
N GLU A 89 14.59 -11.90 15.24
CA GLU A 89 14.53 -12.35 16.63
C GLU A 89 14.28 -13.85 16.74
N LEU A 90 13.34 -14.39 15.95
CA LEU A 90 13.03 -15.81 15.92
C LEU A 90 14.26 -16.65 15.51
N ILE A 91 14.94 -16.26 14.43
CA ILE A 91 16.16 -16.96 13.96
C ILE A 91 17.26 -16.90 15.03
N SER A 92 17.48 -15.72 15.61
CA SER A 92 18.50 -15.51 16.65
C SER A 92 18.22 -16.35 17.90
N GLY A 93 16.94 -16.56 18.24
CA GLY A 93 16.51 -17.44 19.32
C GLY A 93 16.80 -18.92 19.08
N CYS A 94 16.77 -19.39 17.83
CA CYS A 94 17.08 -20.78 17.47
C CYS A 94 18.58 -21.09 17.40
N LEU A 95 19.44 -20.06 17.29
CA LEU A 95 20.90 -20.20 17.23
C LEU A 95 21.57 -20.14 18.61
N ARG A 96 20.78 -20.01 19.69
CA ARG A 96 21.22 -20.08 21.09
C ARG A 96 21.08 -21.49 21.65
#